data_AF-A0A1I5BV29-F1
#
_entry.id   AF-A0A1I5BV29-F1
#
_cell.length_a   1.000
_cell.length_b   1.000
_cell.length_c   1.000
_cell.angle_alpha   90.00
_cell.angle_beta   90.00
_cell.angle_gamma   90.00
#
_symmetry.space_group_name_H-M   'P 1'
#
loop_
_entity.id
_entity.type
_entity.pdbx_description
1 polymer ?
#
loop_
_entity_poly.entity_id
_entity_poly.type
_entity_poly.pdbx_seq_one_letter_code
_entity_poly.pdbx_strand_id
1 'polypeptide(L)'
;MIPTDHEFSLLYMMYGMLLAFLIIKAITSDYKMHLIFLSIYTAFLIFIFSDRSNFEGGSSLGVLLLGASFVGLQLLIIITIKIYKELRKTAN
;
A
#
# COMPACT_ATOMS: atom_id res chain seq x y z
N MET A 1 -13.88 10.64 -15.61
CA MET A 1 -12.97 9.90 -16.51
C MET A 1 -11.89 9.31 -15.62
N ILE A 2 -11.67 7.99 -15.68
CA ILE A 2 -10.58 7.35 -14.92
C ILE A 2 -9.27 7.76 -15.60
N PRO A 3 -8.31 8.36 -14.90
CA PRO A 3 -7.03 8.70 -15.50
C PRO A 3 -6.29 7.41 -15.86
N THR A 4 -6.06 7.22 -17.16
CA THR A 4 -5.41 6.02 -17.73
C THR A 4 -4.04 6.35 -18.32
N ASP A 5 -3.45 7.48 -17.94
CA ASP A 5 -2.08 7.79 -18.32
C ASP A 5 -1.12 6.74 -17.79
N HIS A 6 0.05 6.64 -18.44
CA HIS A 6 0.98 5.54 -18.23
C HIS A 6 1.40 5.36 -16.76
N GLU A 7 1.48 6.46 -16.01
CA GLU A 7 1.77 6.51 -14.57
C GLU A 7 0.63 5.93 -13.72
N PHE A 8 -0.62 6.27 -14.04
CA PHE A 8 -1.79 5.75 -13.33
C PHE A 8 -2.06 4.27 -13.64
N SER A 9 -1.82 3.84 -14.88
CA SER A 9 -1.86 2.41 -15.23
C SER A 9 -0.84 1.60 -14.42
N LEU A 10 0.36 2.14 -14.22
CA LEU A 10 1.38 1.51 -13.39
C LEU A 10 0.93 1.46 -11.92
N LEU A 11 0.33 2.55 -11.43
CA LEU A 11 -0.23 2.62 -10.08
C LEU A 11 -1.36 1.59 -9.85
N TYR A 12 -2.27 1.40 -10.81
CA TYR A 12 -3.31 0.36 -10.73
C TYR A 12 -2.72 -1.06 -10.74
N MET A 13 -1.69 -1.30 -11.56
CA MET A 13 -0.98 -2.58 -11.56
C MET A 13 -0.32 -2.84 -10.20
N MET A 14 0.27 -1.81 -9.60
CA MET A 14 0.83 -1.90 -8.25
C MET A 14 -0.25 -2.18 -7.20
N TYR A 15 -1.45 -1.60 -7.30
CA TYR A 15 -2.57 -1.92 -6.40
C TYR A 15 -2.93 -3.40 -6.48
N GLY A 16 -3.04 -3.95 -7.69
CA GLY A 16 -3.31 -5.38 -7.91
C GLY A 16 -2.24 -6.28 -7.30
N MET A 17 -0.96 -5.94 -7.51
CA MET A 17 0.16 -6.68 -6.92
C MET A 17 0.16 -6.60 -5.39
N LEU A 18 -0.13 -5.44 -4.81
CA LEU A 18 -0.16 -5.25 -3.35
C LEU A 18 -1.31 -6.01 -2.70
N LEU A 19 -2.48 -6.05 -3.36
CA LEU A 19 -3.64 -6.80 -2.92
C LEU A 19 -3.36 -8.31 -2.95
N ALA A 20 -2.76 -8.82 -4.04
CA ALA A 20 -2.33 -10.20 -4.13
C ALA A 20 -1.31 -10.53 -3.02
N PHE A 21 -0.38 -9.63 -2.73
CA PHE A 21 0.58 -9.80 -1.64
C PHE A 21 -0.08 -9.84 -0.25
N LEU A 22 -1.10 -9.01 0.00
CA LEU A 22 -1.89 -9.04 1.23
C LEU A 22 -2.56 -10.40 1.43
N ILE A 23 -3.14 -10.96 0.37
CA ILE A 23 -3.77 -12.29 0.39
C ILE A 23 -2.71 -13.37 0.66
N ILE A 24 -1.56 -13.31 -0.03
CA ILE A 24 -0.46 -14.27 0.18
C ILE A 24 0.08 -14.19 1.62
N LYS A 25 0.16 -13.00 2.22
CA LYS A 25 0.58 -12.82 3.63
C LYS A 25 -0.48 -13.32 4.62
N ALA A 26 -1.78 -13.21 4.30
CA ALA A 26 -2.80 -13.85 5.11
C ALA A 26 -2.59 -15.39 5.17
N ILE A 27 -1.93 -15.95 4.15
CA ILE A 27 -1.60 -17.37 4.04
C ILE A 27 -0.18 -17.69 4.57
N THR A 28 0.78 -16.75 4.46
CA THR A 28 2.22 -16.98 4.74
C THR A 28 2.78 -15.95 5.75
N SER A 29 3.55 -16.40 6.74
CA SER A 29 3.96 -15.55 7.89
C SER A 29 5.27 -14.75 7.67
N ASP A 30 5.79 -14.63 6.45
CA ASP A 30 7.07 -13.93 6.21
C ASP A 30 6.91 -12.41 6.18
N TYR A 31 7.37 -11.76 7.25
CA TYR A 31 7.26 -10.32 7.46
C TYR A 31 8.30 -9.51 6.67
N LYS A 32 9.46 -10.08 6.31
CA LYS A 32 10.59 -9.31 5.75
C LYS A 32 10.31 -8.89 4.30
N MET A 33 9.84 -9.83 3.49
CA MET A 33 9.45 -9.56 2.10
C MET A 33 8.36 -8.49 2.04
N HIS A 34 7.43 -8.53 2.99
CA HIS A 34 6.34 -7.56 3.07
C HIS A 34 6.83 -6.12 3.31
N LEU A 35 7.85 -5.91 4.14
CA LEU A 35 8.44 -4.58 4.34
C LEU A 35 9.15 -4.07 3.09
N ILE A 36 9.82 -4.95 2.35
CA ILE A 36 10.49 -4.59 1.09
C ILE A 36 9.46 -4.12 0.07
N PHE A 37 8.39 -4.89 -0.15
CA PHE A 37 7.32 -4.52 -1.08
C PHE A 37 6.60 -3.25 -0.66
N LEU A 38 6.30 -3.09 0.63
CA LEU A 38 5.71 -1.86 1.16
C LEU A 38 6.62 -0.67 0.89
N SER A 39 7.94 -0.81 1.10
CA SER A 39 8.91 0.26 0.85
C SER A 39 8.99 0.65 -0.62
N ILE A 40 9.02 -0.33 -1.53
CA ILE A 40 9.02 -0.10 -2.99
C ILE A 40 7.74 0.63 -3.41
N TYR A 41 6.59 0.17 -2.92
CA TYR A 41 5.31 0.80 -3.21
C TYR A 41 5.22 2.22 -2.65
N THR A 42 5.65 2.44 -1.41
CA THR A 42 5.68 3.78 -0.81
C THR A 42 6.62 4.71 -1.57
N ALA A 43 7.79 4.24 -2.01
CA ALA A 43 8.70 5.03 -2.82
C ALA A 43 8.08 5.43 -4.17
N PHE A 44 7.37 4.51 -4.82
CA PHE A 44 6.66 4.79 -6.06
C PHE A 44 5.51 5.77 -5.85
N LEU A 45 4.79 5.65 -4.73
CA LEU A 45 3.74 6.58 -4.36
C LEU A 45 4.30 7.98 -4.12
N ILE A 46 5.42 8.11 -3.39
CA ILE A 46 6.13 9.38 -3.19
C ILE A 46 6.55 9.98 -4.54
N PHE A 47 7.04 9.16 -5.47
CA PHE A 47 7.42 9.61 -6.81
C PHE A 47 6.24 10.25 -7.55
N ILE A 48 5.09 9.57 -7.63
CA ILE A 48 3.89 10.11 -8.27
C ILE A 48 3.38 11.36 -7.53
N PHE A 49 3.39 11.35 -6.19
CA PHE A 49 2.97 12.49 -5.37
C PHE A 49 3.92 13.70 -5.47
N SER A 50 5.14 13.52 -5.96
CA SER A 50 6.10 14.61 -6.12
C SER A 50 5.85 15.43 -7.39
N ASP A 51 5.13 14.87 -8.37
CA ASP A 51 4.75 15.58 -9.57
C ASP A 51 3.44 16.37 -9.35
N ARG A 52 3.52 17.70 -9.49
CA ARG A 52 2.35 18.58 -9.34
C ARG A 52 1.32 18.37 -10.46
N SER A 53 1.75 17.99 -11.66
CA SER A 53 0.83 17.74 -12.78
C SER A 53 -0.15 16.61 -12.48
N ASN A 54 0.26 15.64 -11.65
CA ASN A 54 -0.60 14.57 -11.18
C ASN A 54 -1.71 15.03 -10.23
N PHE A 55 -1.69 16.27 -9.74
CA PHE A 55 -2.78 16.87 -8.95
C PHE A 55 -3.64 17.83 -9.79
N GLU A 56 -3.18 18.19 -10.99
CA GLU A 56 -3.91 19.04 -11.91
C GLU A 56 -5.01 18.22 -12.60
N GLY A 57 -6.26 18.68 -12.49
CA GLY A 57 -7.42 18.00 -13.10
C GLY A 57 -8.31 17.22 -12.14
N GLY A 58 -7.93 17.05 -10.86
CA GLY A 58 -8.78 16.57 -9.75
C GLY A 58 -9.25 15.10 -9.83
N SER A 59 -9.32 14.51 -11.03
CA SER A 59 -9.71 13.12 -11.29
C SER A 59 -8.70 12.11 -10.75
N SER A 60 -7.43 12.47 -10.71
CA SER A 60 -6.30 11.71 -10.16
C SER A 60 -6.26 11.71 -8.63
N LEU A 61 -6.81 12.73 -7.98
CA LEU A 61 -6.75 12.90 -6.53
C LEU A 61 -7.36 11.71 -5.79
N GLY A 62 -8.51 11.22 -6.27
CA GLY A 62 -9.18 10.06 -5.68
C GLY A 62 -8.35 8.79 -5.79
N VAL A 63 -7.64 8.60 -6.91
CA VAL A 63 -6.78 7.44 -7.14
C VAL A 63 -5.56 7.49 -6.23
N LEU A 64 -4.95 8.67 -6.09
CA LEU A 64 -3.81 8.91 -5.20
C LEU A 64 -4.17 8.70 -3.73
N LEU A 65 -5.34 9.21 -3.30
CA LEU A 65 -5.89 8.98 -1.96
C LEU A 65 -6.12 7.49 -1.69
N LEU A 66 -6.62 6.76 -2.67
CA LEU A 66 -6.83 5.32 -2.56
C LEU A 66 -5.49 4.57 -2.44
N GLY A 67 -4.46 5.02 -3.14
CA GLY A 67 -3.13 4.45 -3.01
C GLY A 67 -2.50 4.69 -1.64
N ALA A 68 -2.64 5.91 -1.11
CA ALA A 68 -2.18 6.26 0.22
C ALA A 68 -2.94 5.50 1.32
N SER A 69 -4.26 5.31 1.15
CA SER A 69 -5.07 4.54 2.10
C SER A 69 -4.65 3.07 2.17
N PHE A 70 -4.18 2.49 1.06
CA PHE A 70 -3.58 1.15 1.04
C PHE A 70 -2.32 1.04 1.91
N VAL A 71 -1.45 2.07 1.92
CA VAL A 71 -0.29 2.13 2.84
C VAL A 71 -0.77 2.16 4.29
N GLY A 72 -1.76 3.01 4.59
CA GLY A 72 -2.35 3.13 5.92
C GLY A 72 -2.96 1.81 6.42
N LEU A 73 -3.73 1.13 5.56
CA LEU A 73 -4.33 -0.17 5.85
C LEU A 73 -3.25 -1.22 6.16
N GLN A 74 -2.19 -1.27 5.35
CA GLN A 74 -1.08 -2.19 5.54
C GLN A 74 -0.37 -1.97 6.89
N LEU A 75 -0.10 -0.72 7.25
CA LEU A 75 0.49 -0.37 8.53
C LEU A 75 -0.42 -0.76 9.70
N LEU A 76 -1.73 -0.49 9.59
CA LEU A 76 -2.70 -0.89 10.60
C LEU A 76 -2.69 -2.41 10.82
N ILE A 77 -2.74 -3.21 9.75
CA ILE A 77 -2.69 -4.67 9.84
C ILE A 77 -1.40 -5.12 10.55
N ILE A 78 -0.25 -4.54 10.20
CA ILE A 78 1.04 -4.87 10.85
C ILE A 78 1.01 -4.53 12.34
N ILE A 79 0.52 -3.35 12.70
CA ILE A 79 0.41 -2.88 14.09
C ILE A 79 -0.52 -3.81 14.89
N THR A 80 -1.71 -4.13 14.36
CA THR A 80 -2.67 -5.02 15.02
C THR A 80 -2.09 -6.42 15.24
N ILE A 81 -1.41 -7.01 14.23
CA ILE A 81 -0.74 -8.31 14.39
C ILE A 81 0.34 -8.25 15.47
N LYS A 82 1.13 -7.16 15.52
CA LYS A 82 2.20 -7.00 16.50
C LYS A 82 1.62 -6.88 17.92
N ILE A 83 0.60 -6.05 18.11
CA ILE A 83 -0.10 -5.89 19.40
C ILE A 83 -0.68 -7.24 19.84
N TYR A 84 -1.38 -7.96 18.96
CA TYR A 84 -1.96 -9.26 19.28
C TYR A 84 -0.90 -10.28 19.74
N LYS A 85 0.26 -10.32 19.07
CA LYS A 85 1.37 -11.19 19.46
C LYS A 85 1.96 -10.83 20.84
N GLU A 86 2.16 -9.55 21.12
CA GLU A 86 2.68 -9.10 22.43
C GLU A 86 1.68 -9.38 23.56
N LEU A 87 0.38 -9.12 23.35
CA LEU A 87 -0.66 -9.43 24.35
C LEU A 87 -0.72 -10.92 24.68
N ARG A 88 -0.61 -11.78 23.67
CA ARG A 88 -0.58 -13.24 23.88
C ARG A 88 0.68 -13.68 24.64
N LYS A 89 1.81 -12.99 24.44
CA LYS A 89 3.08 -13.30 25.12
C LYS A 89 3.06 -12.90 26.60
N THR A 90 2.36 -11.84 26.95
CA THR A 90 2.17 -11.40 28.35
C THR A 90 1.16 -12.26 29.12
N ALA A 91 0.24 -12.92 28.40
CA ALA A 91 -0.81 -13.75 29.00
C ALA A 91 -0.40 -15.21 29.29
N ASN A 92 0.78 -15.64 28.80
CA ASN A 92 1.38 -16.96 29.02
C ASN A 92 2.61 -16.83 29.92
#